data_AF-A0AAU8UUX0-F1
#
_entry.id   AF-A0AAU8UUX0-F1
#
_cell.length_a   1.000
_cell.length_b   1.000
_cell.length_c   1.000
_cell.angle_alpha   90.00
_cell.angle_beta   90.00
_cell.angle_gamma   90.00
#
_symmetry.space_group_name_H-M   'P 1'
#
loop_
_entity.id
_entity.type
_entity.pdbx_description
1 polymer ?
#
loop_
_entity_poly.entity_id
_entity_poly.type
_entity_poly.pdbx_seq_one_letter_code
_entity_poly.pdbx_strand_id
1 'polypeptide(L)'
;MIFRIDSHNASILTREELTISQWIEKFDQFICYSGFINESKLVEALTFEYNLNVKQITMVEELLKNKTIKYFRISSSKYEHFKIDPVYLDIKNNKGKLIYWKDWDYVFQEIENEYFLWCFLGGIADIQREIKLSKEHIRKYHEIGLAQIDYLIDNIKKLNDSVEYKNAIEENRRIR
;
A
#
# COMPACT_ATOMS: atom_id res chain seq x y z
N MET A 1 8.71 11.41 -16.35
CA MET A 1 8.47 12.02 -15.03
C MET A 1 8.09 10.91 -14.06
N ILE A 2 8.50 11.00 -12.81
CA ILE A 2 8.11 10.09 -11.72
C ILE A 2 7.50 10.92 -10.62
N PHE A 3 6.46 10.40 -9.98
CA PHE A 3 5.72 11.09 -8.95
C PHE A 3 5.88 10.36 -7.64
N ARG A 4 6.01 11.15 -6.56
CA ARG A 4 5.87 10.68 -5.19
C ARG A 4 4.59 11.25 -4.60
N ILE A 5 3.77 10.38 -4.04
CA ILE A 5 2.54 10.70 -3.34
C ILE A 5 2.77 10.36 -1.88
N ASP A 6 2.67 11.35 -1.01
CA ASP A 6 2.80 11.16 0.43
C ASP A 6 1.44 11.35 1.11
N SER A 7 1.11 10.38 1.94
CA SER A 7 0.00 10.39 2.88
C SER A 7 0.55 10.03 4.26
N HIS A 8 -0.23 10.25 5.31
CA HIS A 8 0.20 9.87 6.66
C HIS A 8 0.56 8.38 6.79
N ASN A 9 -0.07 7.51 5.99
CA ASN A 9 0.04 6.06 6.12
C ASN A 9 0.94 5.39 5.07
N ALA A 10 1.36 6.14 4.04
CA ALA A 10 2.17 5.60 2.95
C ALA A 10 2.82 6.69 2.09
N SER A 11 4.00 6.36 1.58
CA SER A 11 4.70 7.08 0.50
C SER A 11 4.74 6.18 -0.73
N ILE A 12 4.20 6.65 -1.86
CA ILE A 12 4.07 5.87 -3.10
C ILE A 12 4.80 6.56 -4.24
N LEU A 13 5.60 5.80 -4.97
CA LEU A 13 6.21 6.19 -6.23
C LEU A 13 5.41 5.64 -7.41
N THR A 14 5.19 6.45 -8.43
CA THR A 14 4.50 6.02 -9.65
C THR A 14 4.88 6.85 -10.86
N ARG A 15 4.60 6.32 -12.05
CA ARG A 15 4.62 7.08 -13.31
C ARG A 15 3.22 7.37 -13.84
N GLU A 16 2.18 6.91 -13.14
CA GLU A 16 0.80 7.25 -13.45
C GLU A 16 0.57 8.74 -13.15
N GLU A 17 0.17 9.47 -14.17
CA GLU A 17 -0.16 10.88 -14.06
C GLU A 17 -1.63 11.03 -13.69
N LEU A 18 -1.87 11.63 -12.52
CA LEU A 18 -3.17 12.06 -12.04
C LEU A 18 -3.05 13.48 -11.49
N THR A 19 -4.16 14.21 -11.50
CA THR A 19 -4.26 15.52 -10.87
C THR A 19 -4.17 15.40 -9.34
N ILE A 20 -3.80 16.49 -8.66
CA ILE A 20 -3.76 16.52 -7.18
C ILE A 20 -5.12 16.16 -6.59
N SER A 21 -6.22 16.67 -7.16
CA SER A 21 -7.59 16.35 -6.72
C SER A 21 -7.88 14.86 -6.82
N GLN A 22 -7.47 14.20 -7.91
CA GLN A 22 -7.62 12.75 -8.05
C GLN A 22 -6.80 11.99 -7.02
N TRP A 23 -5.59 12.44 -6.67
CA TRP A 23 -4.82 11.80 -5.60
C TRP A 23 -5.44 11.97 -4.21
N ILE A 24 -6.01 13.14 -3.92
CA ILE A 24 -6.74 13.41 -2.68
C ILE A 24 -7.97 12.49 -2.55
N GLU A 25 -8.64 12.19 -3.65
CA GLU A 25 -9.76 11.24 -3.67
C GLU A 25 -9.32 9.80 -3.39
N LYS A 26 -8.08 9.43 -3.77
CA LYS A 26 -7.57 8.06 -3.61
C LYS A 26 -6.97 7.77 -2.24
N PHE A 27 -6.42 8.76 -1.54
CA PHE A 27 -5.70 8.53 -0.29
C PHE A 27 -6.29 9.30 0.88
N ASP A 28 -6.49 8.60 2.01
CA ASP A 28 -6.75 9.25 3.28
C ASP A 28 -5.54 9.97 3.82
N GLN A 29 -5.80 11.13 4.42
CA GLN A 29 -4.78 12.01 4.99
C GLN A 29 -3.64 12.30 3.99
N PHE A 30 -4.02 12.63 2.75
CA PHE A 30 -3.08 13.10 1.73
C PHE A 30 -2.29 14.31 2.25
N ILE A 31 -0.96 14.28 2.07
CA ILE A 31 -0.04 15.33 2.51
C ILE A 31 0.43 16.14 1.30
N CYS A 32 1.12 15.49 0.35
CA CYS A 32 1.69 16.18 -0.78
C CYS A 32 1.91 15.28 -2.00
N TYR A 33 2.21 15.96 -3.12
CA TYR A 33 2.54 15.36 -4.41
C TYR A 33 3.80 16.05 -4.95
N SER A 34 4.82 15.24 -5.25
CA SER A 34 6.11 15.72 -5.76
C SER A 34 6.45 15.07 -7.09
N GLY A 35 6.88 15.88 -8.07
CA GLY A 35 7.29 15.42 -9.39
C GLY A 35 8.79 15.46 -9.59
N PHE A 36 9.36 14.39 -10.16
CA PHE A 36 10.77 14.25 -10.49
C PHE A 36 10.92 14.10 -12.00
N ILE A 37 11.75 14.96 -12.59
CA ILE A 37 11.96 14.99 -14.04
C ILE A 37 12.50 13.67 -14.59
N ASN A 38 13.32 12.95 -13.81
CA ASN A 38 13.92 11.67 -14.18
C ASN A 38 14.26 10.83 -12.94
N GLU A 39 14.69 9.59 -13.19
CA GLU A 39 15.06 8.60 -12.15
C GLU A 39 16.23 9.08 -11.29
N SER A 40 17.25 9.69 -11.90
CA SER A 40 18.41 10.21 -11.18
C SER A 40 18.01 11.27 -10.14
N LYS A 41 17.10 12.20 -10.46
CA LYS A 41 16.62 13.20 -9.49
C LYS A 41 15.80 12.62 -8.36
N LEU A 42 15.02 11.57 -8.62
CA LEU A 42 14.34 10.84 -7.57
C LEU A 42 15.35 10.14 -6.64
N VAL A 43 16.33 9.42 -7.21
CA VAL A 43 17.34 8.70 -6.44
C VAL A 43 18.19 9.66 -5.60
N GLU A 44 18.59 10.82 -6.15
CA GLU A 44 19.27 11.88 -5.40
C GLU A 44 18.44 12.33 -4.18
N ALA A 45 17.15 12.60 -4.36
CA ALA A 45 16.27 13.05 -3.29
C ALA A 45 16.10 11.97 -2.20
N LEU A 46 15.84 10.71 -2.60
CA LEU A 46 15.73 9.60 -1.65
C LEU A 46 17.03 9.33 -0.89
N THR A 47 18.18 9.45 -1.58
CA THR A 47 19.50 9.29 -0.96
C THR A 47 19.72 10.33 0.12
N PHE A 48 19.38 11.59 -0.15
CA PHE A 48 19.50 12.66 0.82
C PHE A 48 18.54 12.49 2.01
N GLU A 49 17.26 12.19 1.74
CA GLU A 49 16.22 12.08 2.77
C GLU A 49 16.42 10.88 3.71
N TYR A 50 16.80 9.73 3.15
CA TYR A 50 16.90 8.46 3.91
C TYR A 50 18.35 8.03 4.18
N ASN A 51 19.34 8.84 3.79
CA ASN A 51 20.76 8.52 3.92
C ASN A 51 21.12 7.14 3.32
N LEU A 52 20.71 6.92 2.06
CA LEU A 52 20.86 5.63 1.40
C LEU A 52 22.34 5.29 1.15
N ASN A 53 22.70 4.03 1.40
CA ASN A 53 24.00 3.51 1.01
C ASN A 53 24.00 3.03 -0.46
N VAL A 54 25.19 2.76 -1.01
CA VAL A 54 25.38 2.33 -2.41
C VAL A 54 24.49 1.13 -2.78
N LYS A 55 24.37 0.13 -1.89
CA LYS A 55 23.55 -1.06 -2.15
C LYS A 55 22.06 -0.70 -2.28
N GLN A 56 21.56 0.19 -1.42
CA GLN A 56 20.17 0.64 -1.46
C GLN A 56 19.90 1.52 -2.69
N ILE A 57 20.85 2.36 -3.09
CA ILE A 57 20.77 3.16 -4.31
C ILE A 57 20.62 2.24 -5.53
N THR A 58 21.49 1.24 -5.68
CA THR A 58 21.41 0.26 -6.78
C THR A 58 20.08 -0.48 -6.79
N MET A 59 19.58 -0.90 -5.62
CA MET A 59 18.27 -1.55 -5.50
C MET A 59 17.13 -0.65 -6.00
N VAL A 60 17.12 0.64 -5.63
CA VAL A 60 16.11 1.60 -6.10
C VAL A 60 16.20 1.77 -7.62
N GLU A 61 17.40 1.93 -8.16
CA GLU A 61 17.61 2.07 -9.61
C GLU A 61 17.13 0.84 -10.39
N GLU A 62 17.39 -0.36 -9.88
CA GLU A 62 16.90 -1.61 -10.49
C GLU A 62 15.38 -1.72 -10.46
N LEU A 63 14.74 -1.37 -9.33
CA LEU A 63 13.29 -1.37 -9.22
C LEU A 63 12.65 -0.36 -10.17
N LEU A 64 13.21 0.84 -10.29
CA LEU A 64 12.70 1.88 -11.18
C LEU A 64 12.78 1.49 -12.66
N LYS A 65 13.70 0.61 -13.07
CA LYS A 65 13.76 0.06 -14.43
C LYS A 65 12.59 -0.87 -14.76
N ASN A 66 11.92 -1.44 -13.75
CA ASN A 66 10.74 -2.27 -13.95
C ASN A 66 9.54 -1.41 -14.35
N LYS A 67 9.17 -1.48 -15.64
CA LYS A 67 8.02 -0.75 -16.19
C LYS A 67 6.68 -1.46 -16.03
N THR A 68 6.68 -2.72 -15.59
CA THR A 68 5.46 -3.50 -15.42
C THR A 68 4.72 -3.14 -14.14
N ILE A 69 5.47 -2.81 -13.08
CA ILE A 69 4.91 -2.38 -11.80
C ILE A 69 4.60 -0.89 -11.85
N LYS A 70 3.33 -0.54 -11.62
CA LYS A 70 2.85 0.85 -11.68
C LYS A 70 3.19 1.66 -10.44
N TYR A 71 3.27 1.00 -9.28
CA TYR A 71 3.37 1.63 -7.98
C TYR A 71 4.47 0.98 -7.14
N PHE A 72 5.22 1.77 -6.39
CA PHE A 72 6.18 1.26 -5.40
C PHE A 72 5.95 1.99 -4.08
N ARG A 73 5.87 1.25 -2.97
CA ARG A 73 5.75 1.81 -1.63
C ARG A 73 7.13 1.99 -1.04
N ILE A 74 7.38 3.18 -0.49
CA ILE A 74 8.54 3.45 0.35
C ILE A 74 8.12 3.24 1.80
N SER A 75 8.95 2.52 2.56
CA SER A 75 8.87 2.48 4.02
C SER A 75 10.25 2.69 4.62
N SER A 76 10.30 3.50 5.67
CA SER A 76 11.48 3.69 6.50
C SER A 76 11.01 4.05 7.89
N SER A 77 11.37 3.26 8.88
CA SER A 77 11.07 3.57 10.28
C SER A 77 12.34 3.41 11.12
N LYS A 78 12.31 3.89 12.37
CA LYS A 78 13.45 3.69 13.28
C LYS A 78 13.81 2.21 13.48
N TYR A 79 12.82 1.32 13.30
CA TYR A 79 12.94 -0.12 13.48
C TYR A 79 13.02 -0.92 12.17
N GLU A 80 12.64 -0.30 11.05
CA GLU A 80 12.72 -0.89 9.71
C GLU A 80 13.71 -0.09 8.85
N HIS A 81 14.78 -0.74 8.41
CA HIS A 81 15.67 -0.18 7.39
C HIS A 81 14.88 0.28 6.17
N PHE A 82 15.38 1.30 5.46
CA PHE A 82 14.77 1.77 4.21
C PHE A 82 14.47 0.61 3.27
N LYS A 83 13.21 0.55 2.82
CA LYS A 83 12.68 -0.46 1.94
C LYS A 83 11.81 0.22 0.87
N ILE A 84 11.86 -0.36 -0.32
CA ILE A 84 10.99 -0.01 -1.43
C ILE A 84 10.41 -1.31 -1.99
N ASP A 85 9.09 -1.45 -1.92
CA ASP A 85 8.38 -2.65 -2.31
C ASP A 85 7.46 -2.38 -3.51
N PRO A 86 7.34 -3.31 -4.46
CA PRO A 86 6.33 -3.20 -5.50
C PRO A 86 4.94 -3.24 -4.88
N VAL A 87 4.05 -2.39 -5.40
CA VAL A 87 2.62 -2.37 -5.08
C VAL A 87 1.87 -2.90 -6.31
N TYR A 88 1.17 -4.00 -6.09
CA TYR A 88 0.34 -4.72 -7.05
C TYR A 88 -1.10 -4.21 -7.08
N LEU A 89 -1.56 -3.55 -6.02
CA LEU A 89 -2.87 -2.90 -6.01
C LEU A 89 -2.96 -1.83 -7.11
N ASP A 90 -3.98 -1.90 -7.96
CA ASP A 90 -4.25 -0.83 -8.94
C ASP A 90 -4.91 0.37 -8.26
N ILE A 91 -4.09 1.25 -7.68
CA ILE A 91 -4.55 2.43 -6.90
C ILE A 91 -5.45 3.35 -7.74
N LYS A 92 -5.11 3.56 -9.02
CA LYS A 92 -5.88 4.44 -9.91
C LYS A 92 -7.30 3.92 -10.11
N ASN A 93 -7.43 2.62 -10.32
CA ASN A 93 -8.72 1.98 -10.60
C ASN A 93 -9.44 1.49 -9.33
N ASN A 94 -8.79 1.52 -8.17
CA ASN A 94 -9.43 1.13 -6.92
C ASN A 94 -10.65 2.03 -6.61
N LYS A 95 -11.71 1.42 -6.11
CA LYS A 95 -12.94 2.09 -5.69
C LYS A 95 -12.76 2.70 -4.31
N GLY A 96 -13.32 3.88 -4.12
CA GLY A 96 -13.25 4.58 -2.84
C GLY A 96 -11.87 5.12 -2.52
N LYS A 97 -11.72 5.49 -1.25
CA LYS A 97 -10.57 6.17 -0.69
C LYS A 97 -9.78 5.20 0.20
N LEU A 98 -8.51 4.99 -0.13
CA LEU A 98 -7.60 4.12 0.63
C LEU A 98 -7.25 4.75 1.97
N ILE A 99 -7.63 4.08 3.05
CA ILE A 99 -7.28 4.46 4.41
C ILE A 99 -5.95 3.82 4.80
N TYR A 100 -5.86 2.50 4.59
CA TYR A 100 -4.66 1.72 4.88
C TYR A 100 -4.66 0.43 4.07
N TRP A 101 -3.47 -0.08 3.76
CA TRP A 101 -3.35 -1.36 3.07
C TRP A 101 -2.02 -2.05 3.36
N LYS A 102 -2.09 -3.38 3.30
CA LYS A 102 -0.96 -4.29 3.17
C LYS A 102 -1.26 -5.12 1.93
N ASP A 103 -0.60 -4.80 0.82
CA ASP A 103 -0.96 -5.22 -0.54
C ASP A 103 -1.25 -6.71 -0.74
N TRP A 104 -0.75 -7.58 0.13
CA TRP A 104 -0.96 -9.02 0.10
C TRP A 104 -1.98 -9.55 1.11
N ASP A 105 -2.26 -8.76 2.14
CA ASP A 105 -3.06 -9.20 3.29
C ASP A 105 -4.45 -8.58 3.21
N TYR A 106 -4.53 -7.26 3.03
CA TYR A 106 -5.79 -6.55 3.03
C TYR A 106 -5.72 -5.13 2.48
N VAL A 107 -6.88 -4.63 2.05
CA VAL A 107 -7.15 -3.22 1.77
C VAL A 107 -8.26 -2.73 2.69
N PHE A 108 -8.06 -1.59 3.33
CA PHE A 108 -9.05 -0.90 4.15
C PHE A 108 -9.41 0.44 3.50
N GLN A 109 -10.69 0.61 3.18
CA GLN A 109 -11.14 1.74 2.38
C GLN A 109 -12.50 2.29 2.81
N GLU A 110 -12.71 3.56 2.47
CA GLU A 110 -13.99 4.26 2.59
C GLU A 110 -14.66 4.39 1.23
N ILE A 111 -15.91 3.92 1.12
CA ILE A 111 -16.75 4.05 -0.07
C ILE A 111 -18.09 4.63 0.39
N GLU A 112 -18.51 5.77 -0.18
CA GLU A 112 -19.83 6.38 0.10
C GLU A 112 -20.11 6.57 1.61
N ASN A 113 -19.10 6.96 2.40
CA ASN A 113 -19.13 7.10 3.87
C ASN A 113 -19.29 5.78 4.65
N GLU A 114 -19.05 4.65 4.00
CA GLU A 114 -19.03 3.33 4.63
C GLU A 114 -17.62 2.73 4.59
N TYR A 115 -17.25 1.99 5.63
CA TYR A 115 -15.93 1.42 5.80
C TYR A 115 -15.93 -0.06 5.44
N PHE A 116 -15.02 -0.44 4.54
CA PHE A 116 -14.91 -1.79 4.04
C PHE A 116 -13.50 -2.34 4.24
N LEU A 117 -13.42 -3.55 4.80
CA LEU A 117 -12.19 -4.31 4.91
C LEU A 117 -12.19 -5.45 3.90
N TRP A 118 -11.26 -5.39 2.96
CA TRP A 118 -11.07 -6.36 1.89
C TRP A 118 -9.91 -7.25 2.28
N CYS A 119 -10.21 -8.49 2.66
CA CYS A 119 -9.19 -9.44 3.11
C CYS A 119 -8.85 -10.38 1.96
N PHE A 120 -7.56 -10.51 1.64
CA PHE A 120 -7.07 -11.43 0.62
C PHE A 120 -6.58 -12.70 1.30
N LEU A 121 -7.42 -13.73 1.29
CA LEU A 121 -7.07 -15.01 1.89
C LEU A 121 -6.16 -15.76 0.92
N GLY A 122 -4.88 -15.56 1.14
CA GLY A 122 -3.81 -16.24 0.43
C GLY A 122 -3.45 -15.54 -0.86
N GLY A 123 -3.26 -14.22 -0.84
CA GLY A 123 -2.67 -13.45 -1.94
C GLY A 123 -3.43 -13.45 -3.28
N ILE A 124 -4.44 -14.31 -3.43
CA ILE A 124 -5.27 -14.45 -4.62
C ILE A 124 -6.54 -13.63 -4.39
N ALA A 125 -6.87 -12.75 -5.34
CA ALA A 125 -8.13 -12.00 -5.35
C ALA A 125 -9.38 -12.90 -5.32
N ASP A 126 -9.27 -14.16 -5.75
CA ASP A 126 -10.38 -15.12 -5.82
C ASP A 126 -10.89 -15.58 -4.44
N ILE A 127 -10.09 -15.48 -3.37
CA ILE A 127 -10.56 -15.70 -1.99
C ILE A 127 -10.58 -14.35 -1.26
N GLN A 128 -11.28 -13.40 -1.86
CA GLN A 128 -11.55 -12.10 -1.27
C GLN A 128 -12.77 -12.20 -0.36
N ARG A 129 -12.62 -11.74 0.88
CA ARG A 129 -13.77 -11.44 1.74
C ARG A 129 -13.90 -9.93 1.88
N GLU A 130 -14.92 -9.38 1.23
CA GLU A 130 -15.36 -8.01 1.48
C GLU A 130 -16.19 -7.98 2.77
N ILE A 131 -15.78 -7.15 3.72
CA ILE A 131 -16.43 -7.03 5.02
C ILE A 131 -16.77 -5.57 5.24
N LYS A 132 -18.05 -5.23 5.12
CA LYS A 132 -18.58 -3.97 5.62
C LYS A 132 -18.47 -3.93 7.14
N LEU A 133 -17.78 -2.93 7.67
CA LEU A 133 -17.57 -2.82 9.11
C LEU A 133 -18.86 -2.39 9.83
N SER A 134 -19.10 -2.97 11.00
CA SER A 134 -20.20 -2.56 11.87
C SER A 134 -19.89 -1.22 12.55
N LYS A 135 -20.93 -0.55 13.09
CA LYS A 135 -20.75 0.69 13.86
C LYS A 135 -19.76 0.54 15.00
N GLU A 136 -19.74 -0.63 15.66
CA GLU A 136 -18.81 -0.90 16.76
C GLU A 136 -17.37 -1.09 16.27
N HIS A 137 -17.16 -1.75 15.12
CA HIS A 137 -15.83 -1.84 14.51
C HIS A 137 -15.29 -0.46 14.11
N ILE A 138 -16.15 0.39 13.55
CA ILE A 138 -15.80 1.77 13.16
C ILE A 138 -15.47 2.60 14.40
N ARG A 139 -16.29 2.52 15.47
CA ARG A 139 -16.01 3.19 16.75
C ARG A 139 -14.64 2.79 17.30
N LYS A 140 -14.34 1.49 17.36
CA LYS A 140 -13.04 0.99 17.82
C LYS A 140 -11.90 1.44 16.91
N TYR A 141 -12.09 1.46 15.60
CA TYR A 141 -11.09 2.00 14.69
C TYR A 141 -10.78 3.47 14.99
N HIS A 142 -11.79 4.30 15.29
CA HIS A 142 -11.54 5.68 15.69
C HIS A 142 -10.85 5.80 17.07
N GLU A 143 -10.98 4.81 17.95
CA GLU A 143 -10.36 4.80 19.29
C GLU A 143 -8.91 4.31 19.28
N ILE A 144 -8.63 3.20 18.60
CA ILE A 144 -7.33 2.51 18.67
C ILE A 144 -6.63 2.38 17.30
N GLY A 145 -7.19 2.99 16.25
CA GLY A 145 -6.60 3.07 14.93
C GLY A 145 -6.37 1.71 14.28
N LEU A 146 -5.22 1.58 13.61
CA LEU A 146 -4.84 0.41 12.83
C LEU A 146 -4.76 -0.89 13.65
N ALA A 147 -4.55 -0.81 14.97
CA ALA A 147 -4.55 -1.98 15.84
C ALA A 147 -5.90 -2.74 15.80
N GLN A 148 -7.02 -2.03 15.62
CA GLN A 148 -8.32 -2.67 15.41
C GLN A 148 -8.36 -3.43 14.08
N ILE A 149 -7.77 -2.88 13.03
CA ILE A 149 -7.75 -3.51 11.70
C ILE A 149 -6.89 -4.77 11.74
N ASP A 150 -5.69 -4.69 12.31
CA ASP A 150 -4.82 -5.86 12.46
C ASP A 150 -5.50 -6.96 13.31
N TYR A 151 -6.21 -6.61 14.38
CA TYR A 151 -7.01 -7.56 15.17
C TYR A 151 -8.12 -8.26 14.35
N LEU A 152 -8.85 -7.50 13.52
CA LEU A 152 -9.89 -8.07 12.65
C LEU A 152 -9.29 -9.05 11.64
N ILE A 153 -8.17 -8.69 11.03
CA ILE A 153 -7.46 -9.53 10.08
C ILE A 153 -6.96 -10.82 10.73
N ASP A 154 -6.34 -10.73 11.90
CA ASP A 154 -5.85 -11.90 12.63
C ASP A 154 -6.97 -12.88 12.99
N ASN A 155 -8.13 -12.37 13.41
CA ASN A 155 -9.30 -13.21 13.65
C ASN A 155 -9.76 -13.93 12.38
N ILE A 156 -9.79 -13.23 11.25
CA ILE A 156 -10.19 -13.82 9.97
C ILE A 156 -9.18 -14.88 9.52
N LYS A 157 -7.88 -14.62 9.68
CA LYS A 157 -6.82 -15.59 9.36
C LYS A 157 -6.92 -16.85 10.22
N LYS A 158 -7.16 -16.71 11.53
CA LYS A 158 -7.33 -17.84 12.48
C LYS A 158 -8.54 -18.70 12.18
N LEU A 159 -9.62 -18.12 11.67
CA LEU A 159 -10.83 -18.87 11.31
C LEU A 159 -10.62 -19.81 10.12
N ASN A 160 -9.58 -19.60 9.31
CA ASN A 160 -9.41 -20.31 8.03
C ASN A 160 -8.19 -21.23 7.95
N ASP A 161 -7.32 -21.31 8.97
CA ASP A 161 -6.16 -22.23 9.07
C ASP A 161 -5.41 -22.47 7.73
N SER A 162 -5.30 -21.42 6.91
CA SER A 162 -5.23 -21.62 5.47
C SER A 162 -3.82 -21.99 5.02
N VAL A 163 -3.64 -23.27 4.75
CA VAL A 163 -2.51 -23.81 3.98
C VAL A 163 -2.41 -23.11 2.63
N GLU A 164 -3.55 -22.73 2.04
CA GLU A 164 -3.64 -21.98 0.79
C GLU A 164 -2.99 -20.59 0.90
N TYR A 165 -3.04 -19.94 2.08
CA TYR A 165 -2.35 -18.67 2.29
C TYR A 165 -0.83 -18.82 2.20
N LYS A 166 -0.29 -19.87 2.83
CA LYS A 166 1.14 -20.17 2.77
C LYS A 166 1.56 -20.54 1.35
N ASN A 167 0.79 -21.39 0.68
CA ASN A 167 1.08 -21.82 -0.69
C ASN A 167 1.03 -20.66 -1.69
N ALA A 168 0.09 -19.72 -1.55
CA ALA A 168 0.00 -18.61 -2.49
C ALA A 168 1.14 -17.59 -2.36
N ILE A 169 1.70 -17.44 -1.15
CA ILE A 169 2.95 -16.68 -0.94
C ILE A 169 4.11 -17.41 -1.64
N GLU A 170 4.26 -18.71 -1.42
CA GLU A 170 5.31 -19.53 -2.04
C GLU A 170 5.22 -19.54 -3.58
N GLU A 171 4.00 -19.57 -4.11
CA GLU A 171 3.73 -19.62 -5.54
C GLU A 171 3.59 -18.22 -6.20
N ASN A 172 3.73 -17.13 -5.42
CA ASN A 172 3.63 -15.74 -5.90
C ASN A 172 2.35 -15.46 -6.70
N ARG A 173 1.21 -15.98 -6.22
CA ARG A 173 -0.08 -15.79 -6.89
C ARG A 173 -0.63 -14.40 -6.55
N ARG A 174 -0.60 -13.49 -7.52
CA ARG A 174 -0.87 -12.05 -7.35
C ARG A 174 -2.36 -11.71 -7.45
N ILE A 175 -2.76 -10.65 -6.75
CA ILE A 175 -3.99 -9.89 -7.02
C ILE A 175 -3.85 -9.28 -8.44
N ARG A 176 -4.75 -9.64 -9.35
CA ARG A 176 -4.80 -9.11 -10.73
C ARG A 176 -5.78 -7.96 -10.84
#